data_AF-Q86N80-F1
#
_entry.id   AF-Q86N80-F1
#
_cell.length_a   1.000
_cell.length_b   1.000
_cell.length_c   1.000
_cell.angle_alpha   90.00
_cell.angle_beta   90.00
_cell.angle_gamma   90.00
#
_symmetry.space_group_name_H-M   'P 1'
#
loop_
_entity.id
_entity.type
_entity.pdbx_description
1 polymer ?
#
loop_
_entity_poly.entity_id
_entity_poly.type
_entity_poly.pdbx_seq_one_letter_code
_entity_poly.pdbx_strand_id
1 'polypeptide(L)'
;MEQLNDKSMKTELFDSSETTLKDIIVSKINDPTMREDADDAFFIGDLGDVIQKHRKWLRNLPRVEPHYAVKCNPDVHVLKLLAGLNIGFDCASKNEIQEILKIGVSPSRIIFANP
;
A
#
# COMPACT_ATOMS: atom_id res chain seq x y z
N MET A 1 9.19 -8.62 -26.98
CA MET A 1 9.15 -8.33 -25.54
C MET A 1 8.41 -7.02 -25.40
N GLU A 2 7.12 -7.14 -25.13
CA GLU A 2 6.21 -6.00 -24.99
C GLU A 2 6.58 -5.27 -23.70
N GLN A 3 6.93 -3.99 -23.82
CA GLN A 3 7.16 -3.12 -22.67
C GLN A 3 5.83 -3.05 -21.91
N LEU A 4 5.78 -3.68 -20.74
CA LEU A 4 4.72 -3.45 -19.76
C LEU A 4 4.80 -1.99 -19.38
N ASN A 5 3.87 -1.25 -19.97
CA ASN A 5 3.60 0.15 -19.74
C ASN A 5 3.26 0.30 -18.24
N ASP A 6 4.28 0.54 -17.42
CA ASP A 6 4.13 0.86 -16.01
C ASP A 6 3.39 2.21 -15.95
N LYS A 7 2.06 2.16 -15.85
CA LYS A 7 1.28 3.28 -15.33
C LYS A 7 1.73 3.46 -13.89
N SER A 8 2.89 4.08 -13.70
CA SER A 8 3.48 4.40 -12.42
C SER A 8 2.41 5.12 -11.60
N MET A 9 1.86 4.42 -10.62
CA MET A 9 1.06 5.05 -9.59
C MET A 9 2.02 5.97 -8.84
N LYS A 10 1.83 7.28 -8.99
CA LYS A 10 2.74 8.28 -8.43
C LYS A 10 2.55 8.32 -6.90
N THR A 11 3.63 8.07 -6.16
CA THR A 11 3.68 8.40 -4.73
C THR A 11 4.18 9.83 -4.61
N GLU A 12 3.42 10.69 -3.94
CA GLU A 12 3.73 12.10 -3.75
C GLU A 12 3.85 12.39 -2.24
N LEU A 13 4.81 13.23 -1.87
CA LEU A 13 5.00 13.68 -0.49
C LEU A 13 4.28 15.02 -0.30
N PHE A 14 3.52 15.12 0.80
CA PHE A 14 2.80 16.32 1.17
C PHE A 14 3.18 16.73 2.59
N ASP A 15 3.40 18.03 2.81
CA ASP A 15 3.51 18.57 4.17
C ASP A 15 2.11 18.67 4.77
N SER A 16 1.84 17.86 5.80
CA SER A 16 0.56 17.85 6.50
C SER A 16 0.20 19.16 7.20
N SER A 17 1.16 20.05 7.42
CA SER A 17 0.91 21.39 7.98
C SER A 17 0.46 22.40 6.92
N GLU A 18 0.71 22.12 5.64
CA GLU A 18 0.40 23.02 4.53
C GLU A 18 -0.72 22.52 3.63
N THR A 19 -0.86 21.19 3.50
CA THR A 19 -1.80 20.55 2.56
C THR A 19 -2.70 19.56 3.26
N THR A 20 -4.01 19.68 3.06
CA THR A 20 -4.99 18.71 3.56
C THR A 20 -5.35 17.67 2.49
N LEU A 21 -5.93 16.54 2.90
CA LEU A 21 -6.44 15.54 1.96
C LEU A 21 -7.49 16.12 1.00
N LYS A 22 -8.29 17.09 1.45
CA LYS A 22 -9.28 17.76 0.60
C LYS A 22 -8.61 18.55 -0.52
N ASP A 23 -7.51 19.23 -0.21
CA ASP A 23 -6.76 20.01 -1.19
C ASP A 23 -6.17 19.08 -2.26
N ILE A 24 -5.65 17.91 -1.86
CA ILE A 24 -5.16 16.89 -2.80
C ILE A 24 -6.29 16.38 -3.69
N ILE A 25 -7.46 16.04 -3.12
CA ILE A 25 -8.62 15.59 -3.89
C ILE A 25 -9.02 16.63 -4.93
N VAL A 26 -9.19 17.89 -4.52
CA VAL A 26 -9.57 19.00 -5.40
C VAL A 26 -8.51 19.23 -6.48
N SER A 27 -7.22 19.14 -6.14
CA SER A 27 -6.13 19.24 -7.11
C SER A 27 -6.17 18.13 -8.15
N LYS A 28 -6.49 16.89 -7.76
CA LYS A 28 -6.58 15.75 -8.71
C LYS A 28 -7.83 15.82 -9.59
N ILE A 29 -8.95 16.29 -9.05
CA ILE A 29 -10.18 16.51 -9.83
C ILE A 29 -9.97 17.57 -10.92
N ASN A 30 -9.21 18.63 -10.62
CA ASN A 30 -8.97 19.73 -11.54
C ASN A 30 -7.69 19.56 -12.39
N ASP A 31 -7.05 18.39 -12.39
CA ASP A 31 -5.80 18.15 -13.12
C ASP A 31 -6.07 18.13 -14.65
N PRO A 32 -5.57 19.13 -15.41
CA PRO A 32 -5.86 19.24 -16.85
C PRO A 32 -5.15 18.18 -17.69
N THR A 33 -4.25 17.38 -17.10
CA THR A 33 -3.62 16.23 -17.77
C THR A 33 -4.49 14.98 -17.72
N MET A 34 -5.56 14.98 -16.91
CA MET A 34 -6.62 13.99 -17.00
C MET A 34 -7.42 14.23 -18.28
N ARG A 35 -7.90 13.15 -18.93
CA ARG A 35 -8.59 13.28 -20.23
C ARG A 35 -9.86 14.10 -20.03
N GLU A 36 -10.18 14.99 -20.98
CA GLU A 36 -11.34 15.89 -20.93
C GLU A 36 -12.71 15.16 -20.76
N ASP A 37 -12.75 13.85 -21.02
CA ASP A 37 -13.92 12.98 -20.86
C ASP A 37 -13.79 11.94 -19.72
N ALA A 38 -12.74 12.01 -18.89
CA ALA A 38 -12.47 11.02 -17.85
C ALA A 38 -13.11 11.40 -16.50
N ASP A 39 -14.44 11.25 -16.41
CA ASP A 39 -15.16 11.12 -15.13
C ASP A 39 -14.88 9.76 -14.44
N ASP A 40 -13.67 9.23 -14.61
CA ASP A 40 -13.27 7.95 -14.03
C ASP A 40 -13.10 8.08 -12.51
N ALA A 41 -13.60 7.10 -11.76
CA ALA A 41 -13.35 7.02 -10.34
C ALA A 41 -11.84 6.80 -10.07
N PHE A 42 -11.32 7.46 -9.04
CA PHE A 42 -9.94 7.31 -8.58
C PHE A 42 -9.85 7.08 -7.07
N PHE A 43 -8.70 6.59 -6.62
CA PHE A 43 -8.38 6.41 -5.21
C PHE A 43 -7.20 7.28 -4.80
N ILE A 44 -7.24 7.78 -3.56
CA ILE A 44 -6.08 8.36 -2.87
C ILE A 44 -5.83 7.51 -1.63
N GLY A 45 -4.64 6.92 -1.55
CA GLY A 45 -4.19 6.15 -0.39
C GLY A 45 -3.17 6.94 0.43
N ASP A 46 -3.49 7.23 1.69
CA ASP A 46 -2.54 7.83 2.63
C ASP A 46 -1.62 6.75 3.24
N LEU A 47 -0.42 6.62 2.69
CA LEU A 47 0.61 5.73 3.21
C LEU A 47 1.13 6.17 4.60
N GLY A 48 1.03 7.47 4.93
CA GLY A 48 1.38 8.00 6.25
C GLY A 48 0.47 7.46 7.34
N ASP A 49 -0.81 7.28 7.06
CA ASP A 49 -1.76 6.64 7.97
C ASP A 49 -1.42 5.16 8.24
N VAL A 50 -0.95 4.41 7.23
CA VAL A 50 -0.45 3.03 7.41
C VAL A 50 0.74 2.99 8.39
N ILE A 51 1.69 3.92 8.26
CA ILE A 51 2.82 4.06 9.18
C ILE A 51 2.34 4.38 10.60
N GLN A 52 1.36 5.28 10.75
CA GLN A 52 0.78 5.63 12.04
C GLN A 52 0.11 4.44 12.72
N LYS A 53 -0.63 3.63 11.95
CA LYS A 53 -1.24 2.37 12.41
C LYS A 53 -0.18 1.37 12.88
N HIS A 54 0.92 1.19 12.14
CA HIS A 54 2.02 0.34 12.58
C HIS A 54 2.64 0.83 13.91
N ARG A 55 2.93 2.13 14.03
CA ARG A 55 3.44 2.72 15.30
C ARG A 55 2.45 2.55 16.45
N LYS A 56 1.14 2.64 16.18
CA LYS A 56 0.09 2.40 17.18
C LYS A 56 0.07 0.92 17.60
N TRP A 57 0.27 -0.01 16.66
CA TRP A 57 0.35 -1.44 16.95
C TRP A 57 1.52 -1.73 17.89
N LEU A 58 2.73 -1.33 17.53
CA LEU A 58 3.93 -1.58 18.35
C LEU A 58 3.82 -1.01 19.77
N ARG A 59 3.21 0.16 19.93
CA ARG A 59 2.98 0.78 21.24
C ARG A 59 1.98 0.02 22.11
N ASN A 60 0.88 -0.46 21.52
CA ASN A 60 -0.21 -1.08 22.28
C ASN A 60 -0.07 -2.59 22.43
N LEU A 61 0.62 -3.25 21.50
CA LEU A 61 0.82 -4.71 21.46
C LEU A 61 2.30 -5.05 21.28
N PRO A 62 3.20 -4.64 22.20
CA PRO A 62 4.65 -4.75 22.03
C PRO A 62 5.18 -6.19 21.96
N ARG A 63 4.37 -7.18 22.35
CA ARG A 63 4.71 -8.61 22.34
C ARG A 63 4.08 -9.37 21.16
N VAL A 64 3.33 -8.70 20.30
CA VAL A 64 2.59 -9.33 19.20
C VAL A 64 3.16 -8.83 17.88
N GLU A 65 3.81 -9.73 17.15
CA GLU A 65 4.32 -9.45 15.82
C GLU A 65 3.15 -9.44 14.81
N PRO A 66 2.92 -8.33 14.08
CA PRO A 66 1.84 -8.27 13.11
C PRO A 66 2.20 -9.04 11.83
N HIS A 67 1.25 -9.84 11.34
CA HIS A 67 1.24 -10.36 9.98
C HIS A 67 0.05 -9.75 9.22
N TYR A 68 0.33 -9.00 8.16
CA TYR A 68 -0.71 -8.34 7.36
C TYR A 68 -1.41 -9.34 6.44
N ALA A 69 -2.74 -9.40 6.53
CA ALA A 69 -3.56 -10.24 5.66
C ALA A 69 -3.62 -9.64 4.23
N VAL A 70 -2.92 -10.27 3.29
CA VAL A 70 -2.72 -9.74 1.92
C VAL A 70 -4.05 -9.53 1.19
N LYS A 71 -5.00 -10.46 1.35
CA LYS A 71 -6.36 -10.39 0.79
C LYS A 71 -7.13 -9.09 1.07
N CYS A 72 -6.80 -8.37 2.15
CA CYS A 72 -7.52 -7.15 2.51
C CYS A 72 -7.27 -6.01 1.52
N ASN A 73 -6.04 -5.88 1.02
CA ASN A 73 -5.65 -4.97 -0.04
C ASN A 73 -4.25 -5.39 -0.55
N PRO A 74 -4.13 -5.98 -1.74
CA PRO A 74 -2.86 -6.44 -2.31
C PRO A 74 -2.10 -5.36 -3.09
N ASP A 75 -2.42 -4.07 -2.90
CA ASP A 75 -1.70 -2.98 -3.56
C ASP A 75 -0.19 -3.03 -3.26
N VAL A 76 0.63 -3.07 -4.32
CA VAL A 76 2.08 -3.27 -4.23
C VAL A 76 2.79 -2.18 -3.42
N HIS A 77 2.27 -0.95 -3.36
CA HIS A 77 2.88 0.14 -2.61
C HIS A 77 2.63 -0.03 -1.11
N VAL A 78 1.41 -0.46 -0.74
CA VAL A 78 1.09 -0.85 0.64
C VAL A 78 1.97 -2.03 1.06
N LEU A 79 2.06 -3.09 0.23
CA LEU A 79 2.86 -4.27 0.55
C LEU A 79 4.36 -3.94 0.69
N LYS A 80 4.92 -3.12 -0.21
CA LYS A 80 6.33 -2.66 -0.11
C LYS A 80 6.57 -1.81 1.14
N LEU A 81 5.64 -0.92 1.49
CA LEU A 81 5.73 -0.13 2.71
C LEU A 81 5.75 -1.02 3.95
N LEU A 82 4.81 -1.95 4.06
CA LEU A 82 4.73 -2.89 5.18
C LEU A 82 5.99 -3.77 5.25
N ALA A 83 6.50 -4.22 4.11
CA ALA A 83 7.74 -4.99 4.03
C ALA A 83 8.95 -4.20 4.57
N GLY A 84 9.05 -2.90 4.22
CA GLY A 84 10.07 -1.98 4.72
C GLY A 84 9.93 -1.63 6.20
N LEU A 85 8.71 -1.71 6.75
CA LEU A 85 8.43 -1.61 8.19
C LEU A 85 8.70 -2.92 8.96
N ASN A 86 9.23 -3.96 8.28
CA ASN A 86 9.52 -5.28 8.82
C ASN A 86 8.29 -6.05 9.34
N ILE A 87 7.10 -5.80 8.79
CA ILE A 87 5.87 -6.53 9.09
C ILE A 87 5.87 -7.89 8.38
N GLY A 88 5.25 -8.92 8.99
CA GLY A 88 5.01 -10.22 8.36
C GLY A 88 3.79 -10.21 7.44
N PHE A 89 3.55 -11.28 6.70
CA PHE A 89 2.41 -11.40 5.79
C PHE A 89 1.64 -12.69 6.06
N ASP A 90 0.31 -12.57 6.11
CA ASP A 90 -0.63 -13.67 6.10
C ASP A 90 -1.17 -13.81 4.67
N CYS A 91 -0.86 -14.94 4.04
CA CYS A 91 -1.32 -15.29 2.71
C CYS A 91 -2.32 -16.44 2.78
N ALA A 92 -3.36 -16.37 1.94
CA ALA A 92 -4.39 -17.39 1.79
C ALA A 92 -4.32 -18.14 0.44
N SER A 93 -3.42 -17.75 -0.47
CA SER A 93 -3.24 -18.40 -1.76
C SER A 93 -1.78 -18.45 -2.23
N LYS A 94 -1.49 -19.33 -3.19
CA LYS A 94 -0.18 -19.40 -3.87
C LYS A 94 0.18 -18.07 -4.54
N ASN A 95 -0.79 -17.37 -5.12
CA ASN A 95 -0.55 -16.11 -5.83
C ASN A 95 -0.09 -15.03 -4.85
N GLU A 96 -0.74 -14.90 -3.69
CA GLU A 96 -0.33 -13.94 -2.66
C GLU A 96 1.08 -14.25 -2.13
N ILE A 97 1.41 -15.53 -1.89
CA ILE A 97 2.78 -15.92 -1.52
C ILE A 97 3.77 -15.47 -2.60
N GLN A 98 3.47 -15.71 -3.87
CA GLN A 98 4.35 -15.31 -4.97
C GLN A 98 4.52 -13.79 -5.07
N GLU A 99 3.47 -13.00 -4.83
CA GLU A 99 3.53 -11.54 -4.80
C GLU A 99 4.45 -11.03 -3.69
N ILE A 100 4.32 -11.58 -2.48
CA ILE A 100 5.16 -11.22 -1.34
C ILE A 100 6.63 -11.60 -1.56
N LEU A 101 6.90 -12.77 -2.15
CA LEU A 101 8.26 -13.17 -2.51
C LEU A 101 8.87 -12.27 -3.59
N LYS A 102 8.09 -11.84 -4.60
CA LYS A 102 8.56 -10.95 -5.67
C LYS A 102 9.02 -9.57 -5.16
N ILE A 103 8.47 -9.09 -4.05
CA ILE A 103 8.91 -7.83 -3.42
C ILE A 103 10.08 -8.03 -2.43
N GLY A 104 10.70 -9.22 -2.40
CA GLY A 104 11.95 -9.48 -1.66
C GLY A 104 11.76 -9.82 -0.18
N VAL A 105 10.55 -10.15 0.25
CA VAL A 105 10.29 -10.58 1.63
C VAL A 105 10.79 -12.01 1.85
N SER A 106 11.51 -12.22 2.96
CA SER A 106 11.95 -13.57 3.38
C SER A 106 10.75 -14.49 3.61
N PRO A 107 10.78 -15.76 3.15
CA PRO A 107 9.73 -16.75 3.45
C PRO A 107 9.45 -16.91 4.95
N SER A 108 10.43 -16.65 5.82
CA SER A 108 10.28 -16.72 7.29
C SER A 108 9.29 -15.70 7.86
N ARG A 109 8.92 -14.67 7.09
CA ARG A 109 7.92 -13.65 7.46
C ARG A 109 6.55 -13.92 6.83
N ILE A 110 6.36 -15.07 6.16
CA ILE A 110 5.09 -15.44 5.52
C ILE A 110 4.44 -16.58 6.30
N ILE A 111 3.17 -16.42 6.64
CA ILE A 111 2.32 -17.49 7.16
C ILE A 111 1.28 -17.80 6.10
N PHE A 112 1.04 -19.09 5.83
CA PHE A 112 -0.06 -19.53 4.99
C PHE A 112 -1.25 -19.91 5.88
N ALA A 113 -2.21 -19.01 6.07
CA ALA A 113 -3.33 -19.19 7.00
C ALA A 113 -4.69 -19.35 6.28
N ASN A 114 -4.76 -20.25 5.29
CA ASN A 114 -6.02 -20.68 4.69
C ASN A 114 -6.44 -22.05 5.25
N PRO A 115 -7.61 -22.19 5.90
CA PRO A 115 -8.10 -23.45 6.46
C PRO A 115 -8.35 -24.58 5.44
#